data_AF-A0A537FNY3-F1
#
_entry.id   AF-A0A537FNY3-F1
#
_cell.length_a   1.000
_cell.length_b   1.000
_cell.length_c   1.000
_cell.angle_alpha   90.00
_cell.angle_beta   90.00
_cell.angle_gamma   90.00
#
_symmetry.space_group_name_H-M   'P 1'
#
loop_
_entity.id
_entity.type
_entity.pdbx_description
1 polymer ?
#
loop_
_entity_poly.entity_id
_entity_poly.type
_entity_poly.pdbx_seq_one_letter_code
_entity_poly.pdbx_strand_id
1 'polypeptide(L)'
;MSETQEKTTKRLAELKSYLEKKVGDHESEVRSLKAFLETVDSLLAEKSYRKLRLPETTVDTSTAPPTNPPQTIRTISGVHLADIFVEGHDMRIIPSREIKFDANAPPLRSFLVGKVLEPLHVRDEEATRKQELTPDEVLAYEIDREGTVLKLIHVKNYGDERRLNELKNAIRWTFRRMYEKTIGTQ
;
A
#
# COMPACT_ATOMS: atom_id res chain seq x y z
N MET A 1 -22.99 -54.05 -25.40
CA MET A 1 -22.42 -52.82 -25.98
C MET A 1 -23.36 -51.61 -25.81
N SER A 2 -24.68 -51.73 -26.05
CA SER A 2 -25.62 -50.58 -25.94
C SER A 2 -25.89 -50.07 -24.51
N GLU A 3 -25.91 -50.95 -23.51
CA GLU A 3 -26.27 -50.58 -22.13
C GLU A 3 -25.20 -49.72 -21.42
N THR A 4 -23.93 -49.91 -21.80
CA THR A 4 -22.80 -49.12 -21.28
C THR A 4 -22.80 -47.71 -21.85
N GLN A 5 -23.20 -47.57 -23.11
CA GLN A 5 -23.31 -46.28 -23.81
C GLN A 5 -24.47 -45.42 -23.26
N GLU A 6 -25.56 -46.07 -22.85
CA GLU A 6 -26.70 -45.38 -22.21
C GLU A 6 -26.35 -44.91 -20.79
N LYS A 7 -25.57 -45.70 -20.04
CA LYS A 7 -25.09 -45.32 -18.71
C LYS A 7 -24.08 -44.17 -18.74
N THR A 8 -23.21 -44.13 -19.75
CA THR A 8 -22.24 -43.02 -19.90
C THR A 8 -22.92 -41.73 -20.33
N THR A 9 -23.91 -41.78 -21.22
CA THR A 9 -24.69 -40.61 -21.64
C THR A 9 -25.54 -40.04 -20.50
N LYS A 10 -26.16 -40.89 -19.67
CA LYS A 10 -26.87 -40.45 -18.45
C LYS A 10 -25.95 -39.75 -17.45
N ARG A 11 -24.78 -40.35 -17.14
CA ARG A 11 -23.79 -39.72 -16.24
C ARG A 11 -23.27 -38.39 -16.78
N LEU A 12 -23.08 -38.28 -18.09
CA LEU A 12 -22.62 -37.04 -18.71
C LEU A 12 -23.68 -35.93 -18.62
N ALA A 13 -24.96 -36.27 -18.78
CA ALA A 13 -26.06 -35.34 -18.60
C ALA A 13 -26.19 -34.86 -17.14
N GLU A 14 -26.04 -35.77 -16.18
CA GLU A 14 -26.02 -35.43 -14.74
C GLU A 14 -24.84 -34.52 -14.38
N LEU A 15 -23.63 -34.82 -14.89
CA LEU A 15 -22.46 -34.00 -14.65
C LEU A 15 -22.59 -32.61 -15.28
N LYS A 16 -23.15 -32.54 -16.49
CA LYS A 16 -23.43 -31.26 -17.15
C LYS A 16 -24.42 -30.42 -16.33
N SER A 17 -25.52 -31.02 -15.87
CA SER A 17 -26.51 -30.34 -15.03
C SER A 17 -25.92 -29.87 -13.69
N TYR A 18 -25.06 -30.68 -13.06
CA TYR A 18 -24.33 -30.30 -11.85
C TYR A 18 -23.41 -29.10 -12.07
N LEU A 19 -22.65 -29.11 -13.18
CA LEU A 19 -21.75 -28.02 -13.54
C LEU A 19 -22.52 -26.74 -13.88
N GLU A 20 -23.61 -26.83 -14.65
CA GLU A 20 -24.46 -25.68 -15.00
C GLU A 20 -25.08 -25.05 -13.74
N LYS A 21 -25.58 -25.88 -12.81
CA LYS A 21 -26.08 -25.39 -11.52
C LYS A 21 -24.98 -24.67 -10.74
N LYS A 22 -23.79 -25.28 -10.63
CA LYS A 22 -22.68 -24.70 -9.88
C LYS A 22 -22.18 -23.40 -10.51
N VAL A 23 -22.14 -23.32 -11.84
CA VAL A 23 -21.84 -22.06 -12.56
C VAL A 23 -22.87 -21.00 -12.23
N GLY A 24 -24.16 -21.33 -12.28
CA GLY A 24 -25.24 -20.40 -11.93
C GLY A 24 -25.15 -19.87 -10.49
N ASP A 25 -24.81 -20.73 -9.53
CA ASP A 25 -24.61 -20.36 -8.13
C ASP A 25 -23.44 -19.37 -7.99
N HIS A 26 -22.27 -19.65 -8.59
CA HIS A 26 -21.12 -18.75 -8.55
C HIS A 26 -21.40 -17.43 -9.28
N GLU A 27 -22.10 -17.44 -10.41
CA GLU A 27 -22.50 -16.20 -11.08
C GLU A 27 -23.44 -15.37 -10.22
N SER A 28 -24.34 -16.00 -9.46
CA SER A 28 -25.24 -15.31 -8.52
C SER A 28 -24.48 -14.67 -7.37
N GLU A 29 -23.45 -15.36 -6.87
CA GLU A 29 -22.55 -14.86 -5.84
C GLU A 29 -21.72 -13.69 -6.36
N VAL A 30 -21.15 -13.80 -7.56
CA VAL A 30 -20.44 -12.71 -8.24
C VAL A 30 -21.35 -11.50 -8.46
N ARG A 31 -22.59 -11.71 -8.90
CA ARG A 31 -23.58 -10.62 -9.06
C ARG A 31 -23.87 -9.93 -7.73
N SER A 32 -24.01 -10.69 -6.64
CA SER A 32 -24.30 -10.15 -5.31
C SER A 32 -23.10 -9.35 -4.77
N LEU A 33 -21.89 -9.89 -4.88
CA LEU A 33 -20.66 -9.20 -4.48
C LEU A 33 -20.45 -7.91 -5.27
N LYS A 34 -20.73 -7.90 -6.58
CA LYS A 34 -20.69 -6.68 -7.40
C LYS A 34 -21.73 -5.64 -6.96
N ALA A 35 -22.96 -6.05 -6.63
CA ALA A 35 -23.98 -5.14 -6.11
C ALA A 35 -23.59 -4.55 -4.74
N PHE A 36 -22.96 -5.35 -3.87
CA PHE A 36 -22.41 -4.84 -2.61
C PHE A 36 -21.26 -3.87 -2.83
N LEU A 37 -20.35 -4.15 -3.76
CA LEU A 37 -19.29 -3.22 -4.15
C LEU A 37 -19.87 -1.91 -4.68
N GLU A 38 -20.87 -1.95 -5.56
CA GLU A 38 -21.54 -0.76 -6.09
C GLU A 38 -22.25 0.04 -4.97
N THR A 39 -22.82 -0.65 -3.98
CA THR A 39 -23.40 0.00 -2.80
C THR A 39 -22.32 0.66 -1.95
N VAL A 40 -21.19 -0.01 -1.74
CA VAL A 40 -20.03 0.54 -1.02
C VAL A 40 -19.44 1.73 -1.78
N ASP A 41 -19.31 1.64 -3.09
CA ASP A 41 -18.86 2.73 -3.96
C ASP A 41 -19.84 3.90 -3.93
N SER A 42 -21.15 3.65 -3.89
CA SER A 42 -22.16 4.70 -3.76
C SER A 42 -22.10 5.38 -2.39
N LEU A 43 -21.87 4.62 -1.31
CA LEU A 43 -21.67 5.18 0.03
C LEU A 43 -20.34 5.92 0.16
N LEU A 44 -19.27 5.40 -0.43
CA LEU A 44 -17.98 6.07 -0.54
C LEU A 44 -18.11 7.33 -1.39
N ALA A 45 -18.86 7.28 -2.49
CA ALA A 45 -19.20 8.42 -3.33
C ALA A 45 -20.00 9.44 -2.53
N GLU A 46 -21.01 9.06 -1.76
CA GLU A 46 -21.79 10.00 -0.94
C GLU A 46 -20.93 10.64 0.18
N LYS A 47 -20.03 9.87 0.79
CA LYS A 47 -19.07 10.35 1.80
C LYS A 47 -17.94 11.18 1.20
N SER A 48 -17.54 10.89 -0.04
CA SER A 48 -16.51 11.62 -0.77
C SER A 48 -17.07 12.84 -1.48
N TYR A 49 -18.31 12.86 -1.98
CA TYR A 49 -19.00 14.05 -2.48
C TYR A 49 -19.19 15.11 -1.39
N ARG A 50 -19.30 14.71 -0.11
CA ARG A 50 -19.25 15.65 1.01
C ARG A 50 -17.83 16.21 1.28
N LYS A 51 -16.79 15.58 0.74
CA LYS A 51 -15.38 15.93 0.99
C LYS A 51 -14.58 16.33 -0.27
N LEU A 52 -15.15 16.23 -1.47
CA LEU A 52 -14.41 16.27 -2.73
C LEU A 52 -15.21 17.05 -3.79
N ARG A 53 -15.23 18.38 -3.69
CA ARG A 53 -15.15 19.20 -4.89
C ARG A 53 -13.67 19.33 -5.20
N LEU A 54 -13.17 18.58 -6.20
CA LEU A 54 -12.08 18.91 -7.16
C LEU A 54 -11.47 17.60 -7.74
N PRO A 55 -10.99 17.63 -8.99
CA PRO A 55 -11.08 16.49 -9.90
C PRO A 55 -9.83 15.62 -10.00
N GLU A 56 -10.10 14.45 -10.57
CA GLU A 56 -9.31 13.25 -10.84
C GLU A 56 -7.93 13.48 -11.49
N THR A 57 -7.00 12.57 -11.19
CA THR A 57 -6.14 11.95 -12.22
C THR A 57 -5.74 10.54 -11.79
N THR A 58 -6.14 9.61 -12.64
CA THR A 58 -5.90 8.17 -12.70
C THR A 58 -4.43 7.77 -12.56
N VAL A 59 -4.18 6.60 -11.96
CA VAL A 59 -3.27 5.56 -12.49
C VAL A 59 -3.61 4.24 -11.81
N ASP A 60 -3.96 3.26 -12.63
CA ASP A 60 -4.01 1.83 -12.30
C ASP A 60 -2.71 1.34 -11.66
N THR A 61 -2.82 0.54 -10.60
CA THR A 61 -2.04 -0.70 -10.43
C THR A 61 -2.79 -1.61 -9.47
N SER A 62 -3.27 -2.72 -10.01
CA SER A 62 -3.73 -3.91 -9.30
C SER A 62 -2.64 -4.45 -8.37
N THR A 63 -2.89 -4.55 -7.06
CA THR A 63 -2.43 -5.68 -6.23
C THR A 63 -3.29 -5.73 -4.95
N ALA A 64 -3.73 -6.95 -4.63
CA ALA A 64 -4.33 -7.48 -3.40
C ALA A 64 -4.78 -6.51 -2.27
N PRO A 65 -5.96 -6.75 -1.65
CA PRO A 65 -6.40 -5.97 -0.49
C PRO A 65 -5.32 -6.06 0.62
N PRO A 66 -4.74 -4.94 1.08
CA PRO A 66 -3.73 -4.98 2.11
C PRO A 66 -4.38 -5.44 3.42
N THR A 67 -3.84 -6.50 4.01
CA THR A 67 -4.22 -7.06 5.32
C THR A 67 -4.12 -6.03 6.46
N ASN A 68 -3.49 -4.88 6.22
CA ASN A 68 -3.48 -3.73 7.12
C ASN A 68 -3.96 -2.47 6.39
N PRO A 69 -4.94 -1.71 6.93
CA PRO A 69 -5.34 -0.45 6.33
C PRO A 69 -4.14 0.52 6.29
N PRO A 70 -3.95 1.26 5.19
CA PRO A 70 -2.85 2.22 5.08
C PRO A 70 -2.95 3.28 6.17
N GLN A 71 -1.81 3.59 6.79
CA GLN A 71 -1.75 4.63 7.81
C GLN A 71 -1.52 5.99 7.15
N THR A 72 -2.55 6.82 7.17
CA THR A 72 -2.50 8.17 6.58
C THR A 72 -1.85 9.17 7.54
N ILE A 73 -0.87 9.91 7.05
CA ILE A 73 -0.24 11.04 7.73
C ILE A 73 -1.04 12.31 7.42
N ARG A 74 -1.55 12.95 8.47
CA ARG A 74 -2.27 14.23 8.36
C ARG A 74 -1.72 15.28 9.31
N THR A 75 -1.89 16.55 8.96
CA THR A 75 -1.67 17.68 9.87
C THR A 75 -2.79 17.78 10.90
N ILE A 76 -2.59 18.59 11.95
CA ILE A 76 -3.64 18.93 12.93
C ILE A 76 -4.85 19.56 12.22
N SER A 77 -4.61 20.30 11.14
CA SER A 77 -5.62 20.94 10.30
C SER A 77 -6.36 19.97 9.37
N GLY A 78 -5.98 18.68 9.37
CA GLY A 78 -6.60 17.63 8.55
C GLY A 78 -6.03 17.48 7.14
N VAL A 79 -4.98 18.23 6.78
CA VAL A 79 -4.32 18.15 5.46
C VAL A 79 -3.60 16.82 5.31
N HIS A 80 -3.85 16.11 4.21
CA HIS A 80 -3.22 14.84 3.88
C HIS A 80 -1.80 15.06 3.34
N LEU A 81 -0.81 14.46 3.99
CA LEU A 81 0.60 14.62 3.62
C LEU A 81 1.17 13.39 2.91
N ALA A 82 0.86 12.19 3.38
CA ALA A 82 1.33 10.93 2.80
C ALA A 82 0.55 9.74 3.36
N ASP A 83 0.64 8.58 2.70
CA ASP A 83 0.14 7.29 3.19
C ASP A 83 1.29 6.30 3.37
N ILE A 84 1.26 5.55 4.48
CA ILE A 84 2.21 4.49 4.79
C ILE A 84 1.53 3.14 4.61
N PHE A 85 2.10 2.31 3.73
CA PHE A 85 1.73 0.92 3.51
C PHE A 85 2.81 0.04 4.13
N VAL A 86 2.42 -0.91 4.97
CA VAL A 86 3.34 -1.87 5.60
C VAL A 86 2.93 -3.26 5.14
N GLU A 87 3.87 -3.99 4.57
CA GLU A 87 3.66 -5.31 3.98
C GLU A 87 4.82 -6.22 4.40
N GLY A 88 4.55 -7.15 5.32
CA GLY A 88 5.61 -7.98 5.90
C GLY A 88 6.68 -7.12 6.58
N HIS A 89 7.92 -7.21 6.10
CA HIS A 89 9.07 -6.41 6.56
C HIS A 89 9.38 -5.20 5.67
N ASP A 90 8.50 -4.91 4.71
CA ASP A 90 8.62 -3.80 3.79
C ASP A 90 7.64 -2.68 4.13
N MET A 91 8.05 -1.45 3.86
CA MET A 91 7.26 -0.26 4.09
C MET A 91 7.36 0.70 2.91
N ARG A 92 6.21 1.08 2.36
CA ARG A 92 6.07 2.02 1.25
C ARG A 92 5.40 3.29 1.73
N ILE A 93 5.99 4.45 1.43
CA ILE A 93 5.45 5.75 1.77
C ILE A 93 5.13 6.50 0.50
N ILE A 94 3.85 6.80 0.29
CA ILE A 94 3.35 7.51 -0.88
C ILE A 94 2.95 8.94 -0.45
N PRO A 95 3.70 9.98 -0.85
CA PRO A 95 3.32 11.37 -0.62
C PRO A 95 1.96 11.72 -1.25
N SER A 96 1.26 12.68 -0.65
CA SER A 96 0.05 13.26 -1.25
C SER A 96 0.40 13.95 -2.57
N ARG A 97 -0.41 13.70 -3.60
CA ARG A 97 -0.26 14.32 -4.93
C ARG A 97 -0.56 15.83 -4.92
N GLU A 98 -1.28 16.29 -3.92
CA GLU A 98 -1.65 17.71 -3.75
C GLU A 98 -0.45 18.57 -3.33
N ILE A 99 0.57 17.96 -2.71
CA ILE A 99 1.72 18.67 -2.16
C ILE A 99 3.01 18.17 -2.81
N LYS A 100 3.73 19.07 -3.46
CA LYS A 100 5.04 18.75 -4.05
C LYS A 100 6.11 18.83 -2.97
N PHE A 101 6.45 17.68 -2.39
CA PHE A 101 7.58 17.57 -1.47
C PHE A 101 8.89 17.50 -2.24
N ASP A 102 9.88 18.30 -1.85
CA ASP A 102 11.21 18.25 -2.46
C ASP A 102 12.01 17.07 -1.86
N ALA A 103 12.44 16.14 -2.71
CA ALA A 103 13.27 14.99 -2.31
C ALA A 103 14.67 15.42 -1.83
N ASN A 104 15.08 16.66 -2.09
CA ASN A 104 16.32 17.24 -1.60
C ASN A 104 16.13 18.06 -0.31
N ALA A 105 14.90 18.16 0.21
CA ALA A 105 14.61 18.93 1.41
C ALA A 105 15.46 18.42 2.60
N PRO A 106 16.05 19.31 3.40
CA PRO A 106 16.85 18.91 4.57
C PRO A 106 16.14 17.99 5.57
N PRO A 107 14.82 18.14 5.85
CA PRO A 107 14.12 17.19 6.72
C PRO A 107 14.14 15.75 6.19
N LEU A 108 14.14 15.55 4.87
CA LEU A 108 14.26 14.23 4.28
C LEU A 108 15.70 13.73 4.31
N ARG A 109 16.64 14.50 3.74
CA ARG A 109 18.03 14.05 3.59
C ARG A 109 18.80 14.01 4.92
N SER A 110 18.72 15.08 5.71
CA SER A 110 19.53 15.19 6.93
C SER A 110 18.92 14.39 8.08
N PHE A 111 17.59 14.39 8.22
CA PHE A 111 16.93 13.71 9.33
C PHE A 111 16.50 12.28 8.96
N LEU A 112 15.57 12.09 8.02
CA LEU A 112 15.07 10.73 7.73
C LEU A 112 16.20 9.82 7.23
N VAL A 113 16.97 10.26 6.24
CA VAL A 113 18.08 9.46 5.71
C VAL A 113 19.24 9.46 6.71
N GLY A 114 19.84 10.62 6.97
CA GLY A 114 21.08 10.68 7.75
C GLY A 114 20.98 10.34 9.24
N LYS A 115 19.85 10.57 9.91
CA LYS A 115 19.70 10.33 11.35
C LYS A 115 18.90 9.08 11.70
N VAL A 116 18.11 8.54 10.77
CA VAL A 116 17.23 7.40 11.04
C VAL A 116 17.64 6.19 10.20
N LEU A 117 17.60 6.29 8.87
CA LEU A 117 17.86 5.15 7.98
C LEU A 117 19.34 4.75 7.98
N GLU A 118 20.26 5.70 7.84
CA GLU A 118 21.70 5.42 7.74
C GLU A 118 22.27 4.75 9.00
N PRO A 119 21.99 5.23 10.23
CA PRO A 119 22.49 4.57 11.43
C PRO A 119 21.90 3.17 11.62
N LEU A 120 20.68 2.91 11.15
CA LEU A 120 20.09 1.57 11.18
C LEU A 120 20.79 0.65 10.18
N HIS A 121 21.01 1.12 8.95
CA HIS A 121 21.73 0.37 7.93
C HIS A 121 23.14 -0.04 8.39
N VAL A 122 23.92 0.92 8.91
CA VAL A 122 25.29 0.64 9.40
C VAL A 122 25.28 -0.36 10.56
N ARG A 123 24.30 -0.28 11.47
CA ARG A 123 24.18 -1.23 12.58
C ARG A 123 23.86 -2.64 12.09
N ASP A 124 22.97 -2.75 11.11
CA ASP A 124 22.60 -4.04 10.50
C ASP A 124 23.80 -4.62 9.73
N GLU A 125 24.55 -3.80 8.99
CA GLU A 125 25.76 -4.24 8.28
C GLU A 125 26.84 -4.76 9.24
N GLU A 126 27.08 -4.07 10.36
CA GLU A 126 27.99 -4.51 11.41
C GLU A 126 27.53 -5.81 12.09
N ALA A 127 26.22 -6.01 12.27
CA ALA A 127 25.65 -7.25 12.78
C ALA A 127 25.82 -8.41 11.78
N THR A 128 25.71 -8.13 10.47
CA THR A 128 26.01 -9.11 9.43
C THR A 128 27.48 -9.52 9.43
N ARG A 129 28.42 -8.58 9.65
CA ARG A 129 29.86 -8.92 9.81
C ARG A 129 30.12 -9.82 11.02
N LYS A 130 29.32 -9.69 12.07
CA LYS A 130 29.36 -10.56 13.26
C LYS A 130 28.59 -11.87 13.09
N GLN A 131 28.00 -12.12 11.92
CA GLN A 131 27.13 -13.26 11.62
C GLN A 131 25.89 -13.36 12.54
N GLU A 132 25.46 -12.24 13.12
CA GLU A 132 24.25 -12.15 13.95
C GLU A 132 23.00 -11.88 13.11
N LEU A 133 23.17 -11.38 11.88
CA LEU A 133 22.11 -10.99 10.95
C LEU A 133 22.46 -11.46 9.53
N THR A 134 21.49 -11.92 8.75
CA THR A 134 21.76 -12.29 7.36
C THR A 134 21.84 -11.05 6.46
N PRO A 135 22.61 -11.09 5.35
CA PRO A 135 22.65 -9.96 4.40
C PRO A 135 21.27 -9.56 3.84
N ASP A 136 20.34 -10.52 3.79
CA ASP A 136 18.98 -10.31 3.29
C ASP A 136 18.08 -9.59 4.31
N GLU A 137 18.49 -9.50 5.58
CA GLU A 137 17.76 -8.81 6.65
C GLU A 137 18.28 -7.39 6.89
N VAL A 138 19.32 -6.96 6.17
CA VAL A 138 19.88 -5.62 6.28
C VAL A 138 18.85 -4.61 5.78
N LEU A 139 18.60 -3.57 6.58
CA LEU A 139 17.71 -2.48 6.18
C LEU A 139 18.23 -1.83 4.90
N ALA A 140 17.37 -1.75 3.90
CA ALA A 140 17.64 -1.05 2.64
C ALA A 140 16.56 0.00 2.39
N TYR A 141 16.89 1.08 1.69
CA TYR A 141 15.91 2.10 1.34
C TYR A 141 16.15 2.64 -0.06
N GLU A 142 15.05 2.97 -0.73
CA GLU A 142 15.02 3.56 -2.07
C GLU A 142 14.10 4.78 -2.04
N ILE A 143 14.55 5.87 -2.65
CA ILE A 143 13.78 7.12 -2.74
C ILE A 143 13.54 7.40 -4.22
N ASP A 144 12.31 7.20 -4.66
CA ASP A 144 11.88 7.54 -6.01
C ASP A 144 11.51 9.03 -6.07
N ARG A 145 12.02 9.69 -7.11
CA ARG A 145 11.85 11.12 -7.34
C ARG A 145 11.73 11.40 -8.82
N GLU A 146 10.82 12.31 -9.14
CA GLU A 146 10.68 12.88 -10.48
C GLU A 146 11.26 14.30 -10.45
N GLY A 147 12.48 14.44 -10.95
CA GLY A 147 13.25 15.68 -10.84
C GLY A 147 13.56 16.01 -9.37
N THR A 148 12.96 17.07 -8.84
CA THR A 148 13.07 17.46 -7.43
C THR A 148 11.91 16.93 -6.58
N VAL A 149 10.84 16.42 -7.19
CA VAL A 149 9.63 16.03 -6.46
C VAL A 149 9.72 14.59 -5.98
N LEU A 150 9.50 14.38 -4.68
CA LEU A 150 9.42 13.06 -4.06
C LEU A 150 8.16 12.31 -4.53
N LYS A 151 8.32 11.08 -5.03
CA LYS A 151 7.23 10.24 -5.55
C LYS A 151 6.91 9.05 -4.65
N LEU A 152 7.92 8.37 -4.16
CA LEU A 152 7.77 7.18 -3.32
C LEU A 152 9.02 7.03 -2.46
N ILE A 153 8.85 6.61 -1.22
CA ILE A 153 9.94 6.08 -0.42
C ILE A 153 9.63 4.62 -0.16
N HIS A 154 10.60 3.75 -0.43
CA HIS A 154 10.51 2.33 -0.13
C HIS A 154 11.58 1.97 0.88
N VAL A 155 11.19 1.37 2.00
CA VAL A 155 12.09 0.86 3.04
C VAL A 155 11.88 -0.64 3.12
N LYS A 156 12.93 -1.40 2.86
CA LYS A 156 12.95 -2.86 2.92
C LYS A 156 13.61 -3.30 4.21
N ASN A 157 13.16 -4.42 4.75
CA ASN A 157 13.70 -5.02 5.98
C ASN A 157 13.78 -4.03 7.15
N TYR A 158 12.65 -3.40 7.49
CA TYR A 158 12.65 -2.41 8.57
C TYR A 158 12.98 -3.03 9.95
N GLY A 159 12.87 -4.35 10.09
CA GLY A 159 13.17 -5.11 11.30
C GLY A 159 11.92 -5.48 12.11
N ASP A 160 11.94 -5.16 13.41
CA ASP A 160 10.91 -5.48 14.39
C ASP A 160 9.85 -4.37 14.54
N GLU A 161 8.79 -4.65 15.30
CA GLU A 161 7.68 -3.71 15.51
C GLU A 161 8.12 -2.40 16.20
N ARG A 162 9.15 -2.47 17.06
CA ARG A 162 9.73 -1.29 17.67
C ARG A 162 10.35 -0.38 16.62
N ARG A 163 11.22 -0.91 15.75
CA ARG A 163 11.82 -0.17 14.63
C ARG A 163 10.75 0.36 13.68
N LEU A 164 9.70 -0.42 13.39
CA LEU A 164 8.56 0.03 12.59
C LEU A 164 7.92 1.29 13.17
N ASN A 165 7.65 1.30 14.48
CA ASN A 165 7.01 2.44 15.12
C ASN A 165 7.95 3.67 15.18
N GLU A 166 9.25 3.47 15.36
CA GLU A 166 10.26 4.53 15.29
C GLU A 166 10.30 5.15 13.88
N LEU A 167 10.34 4.32 12.84
CA LEU A 167 10.30 4.73 11.44
C LEU A 167 9.02 5.50 11.09
N LYS A 168 7.85 4.98 11.50
CA LYS A 168 6.56 5.67 11.30
C LYS A 168 6.56 7.07 11.93
N ASN A 169 7.09 7.20 13.15
CA ASN A 169 7.20 8.50 13.82
C ASN A 169 8.18 9.44 13.13
N ALA A 170 9.34 8.93 12.69
CA ALA A 170 10.32 9.70 11.95
C ALA A 170 9.75 10.22 10.62
N ILE A 171 9.09 9.36 9.86
CA ILE A 171 8.43 9.70 8.59
C ILE A 171 7.37 10.76 8.83
N ARG A 172 6.50 10.57 9.82
CA ARG A 172 5.47 11.54 10.18
C ARG A 172 6.05 12.91 10.51
N TRP A 173 7.14 12.94 11.28
CA TRP A 173 7.84 14.17 11.59
C TRP A 173 8.41 14.83 10.32
N THR A 174 9.05 14.06 9.46
CA THR A 174 9.66 14.54 8.21
C THR A 174 8.62 15.17 7.28
N PHE A 175 7.52 14.47 6.99
CA PHE A 175 6.46 15.00 6.12
C PHE A 175 5.83 16.26 6.71
N ARG A 176 5.60 16.29 8.02
CA ARG A 176 5.11 17.50 8.70
C ARG A 176 6.08 18.67 8.56
N ARG A 177 7.38 18.43 8.73
CA ARG A 177 8.40 19.47 8.64
C ARG A 177 8.60 19.97 7.21
N MET A 178 8.51 19.09 6.21
CA MET A 178 8.52 19.48 4.80
C MET A 178 7.26 20.28 4.44
N TYR A 179 6.11 19.91 5.02
CA TYR A 179 4.87 20.68 4.85
C TYR A 179 4.99 22.09 5.45
N GLU A 180 5.56 22.22 6.65
CA GLU A 180 5.84 23.53 7.27
C GLU A 180 6.72 24.43 6.39
N LYS A 181 7.68 23.85 5.66
CA LYS A 181 8.53 24.60 4.73
C LYS A 181 7.79 25.03 3.46
N THR A 182 6.86 24.22 2.97
CA THR A 182 6.06 24.55 1.79
C THR A 182 5.02 25.62 2.10
N ILE A 183 4.40 25.61 3.28
CA ILE A 183 3.48 26.67 3.71
C ILE A 183 4.19 27.95 4.20
N GLY A 184 5.38 27.83 4.80
CA GLY A 184 6.14 28.97 5.32
C GLY A 184 6.97 29.73 4.28
N THR A 185 6.81 29.39 2.99
CA THR A 185 7.43 30.10 1.86
C THR A 185 6.39 30.97 1.12
N GLN A 186 5.18 31.12 1.66
CA GLN A 186 4.21 32.16 1.23
C GLN A 186 4.30 33.40 2.09
#